data_AF-A0A8C4XAM8-F1
#
_entry.id   AF-A0A8C4XAM8-F1
#
_cell.length_a   1.000
_cell.length_b   1.000
_cell.length_c   1.000
_cell.angle_alpha   90.00
_cell.angle_beta   90.00
_cell.angle_gamma   90.00
#
_symmetry.space_group_name_H-M   'P 1'
#
loop_
_entity.id
_entity.type
_entity.pdbx_description
1 polymer ?
#
loop_
_entity_poly.entity_id
_entity_poly.type
_entity_poly.pdbx_seq_one_letter_code
_entity_poly.pdbx_strand_id
1 'polypeptide(L)'
;NPSVSSVGTELTRRVWAPSPPPQRPFRVCNHDRTLKKGLTAGTLQELLEKAVDALLLCTAVSLVLEEDGTEVDSENFFQTLSDGTTFVALEYGQTWKPSRGGVLSYSLTQKPRNTKDIARITFDLYKLNPHDLFGSLNVKATFYGLYSMSLDLKCLGPKKVLRELLRCSSSLMYALGHLLLTSATYIRRIIEGADRWHTTAPATENWY
;
A
#
# COMPACT_ATOMS: atom_id res chain seq x y z
N ASN A 1 18.47 32.75 -35.60
CA ASN A 1 18.41 32.07 -34.29
C ASN A 1 18.85 30.63 -34.48
N PRO A 2 20.00 30.24 -33.91
CA PRO A 2 20.69 28.99 -34.23
C PRO A 2 20.07 27.78 -33.52
N SER A 3 20.02 26.68 -34.25
CA SER A 3 19.70 25.32 -33.79
C SER A 3 20.91 24.77 -33.02
N VAL A 4 20.75 24.45 -31.73
CA VAL A 4 21.81 23.83 -30.94
C VAL A 4 21.60 22.32 -30.96
N SER A 5 22.41 21.62 -31.74
CA SER A 5 22.59 20.17 -31.69
C SER A 5 23.45 19.81 -30.48
N SER A 6 22.87 19.10 -29.50
CA SER A 6 23.61 18.53 -28.38
C SER A 6 24.31 17.25 -28.84
N VAL A 7 25.60 17.37 -29.13
CA VAL A 7 26.52 16.24 -29.31
C VAL A 7 26.89 15.71 -27.93
N GLY A 8 26.32 14.57 -27.54
CA GLY A 8 26.77 13.81 -26.38
C GLY A 8 27.83 12.79 -26.80
N THR A 9 29.10 13.17 -26.75
CA THR A 9 30.23 12.24 -26.82
C THR A 9 30.60 11.79 -25.41
N GLU A 10 30.22 10.57 -25.03
CA GLU A 10 30.87 9.83 -23.96
C GLU A 10 31.37 8.49 -24.50
N LEU A 11 32.57 8.54 -25.08
CA LEU A 11 33.39 7.38 -25.38
C LEU A 11 34.32 7.16 -24.17
N THR A 12 33.99 6.21 -23.29
CA THR A 12 35.01 5.64 -22.40
C THR A 12 35.14 4.15 -22.67
N ARG A 13 35.99 3.84 -23.65
CA ARG A 13 36.57 2.52 -23.88
C ARG A 13 37.44 2.16 -22.67
N ARG A 14 36.94 1.34 -21.74
CA ARG A 14 37.77 0.69 -20.72
C ARG A 14 38.11 -0.73 -21.17
N VAL A 15 39.41 -0.94 -21.29
CA VAL A 15 40.11 -2.16 -21.70
C VAL A 15 39.85 -3.26 -20.68
N TRP A 16 39.63 -4.48 -21.18
CA TRP A 16 39.28 -5.70 -20.45
C TRP A 16 40.32 -6.11 -19.40
N ALA A 17 40.01 -5.90 -18.13
CA ALA A 17 40.25 -6.92 -17.11
C ALA A 17 39.00 -7.81 -17.07
N PRO A 18 39.07 -9.12 -16.74
CA PRO A 18 37.87 -9.89 -16.43
C PRO A 18 37.14 -9.13 -15.33
N SER A 19 36.01 -8.50 -15.67
CA SER A 19 35.22 -7.76 -14.70
C SER A 19 34.83 -8.76 -13.61
N PRO A 20 35.08 -8.47 -12.32
CA PRO A 20 34.58 -9.32 -11.24
C PRO A 20 33.08 -9.52 -11.44
N PRO A 21 32.56 -10.74 -11.17
CA PRO A 21 31.15 -11.03 -11.39
C PRO A 21 30.30 -9.98 -10.69
N PRO A 22 29.27 -9.45 -11.37
CA PRO A 22 28.44 -8.39 -10.81
C PRO A 22 27.87 -8.86 -9.48
N GLN A 23 28.09 -8.08 -8.41
CA GLN A 23 27.61 -8.40 -7.08
C GLN A 23 26.10 -8.14 -7.03
N ARG A 24 25.33 -9.20 -6.79
CA ARG A 24 23.87 -9.17 -6.81
C ARG A 24 23.33 -9.36 -5.39
N PRO A 25 22.31 -8.60 -4.96
CA PRO A 25 21.71 -8.78 -3.65
C PRO A 25 20.75 -9.99 -3.65
N PHE A 26 20.89 -10.84 -2.65
CA PHE A 26 20.07 -12.01 -2.40
C PHE A 26 19.59 -12.02 -0.95
N ARG A 27 18.58 -12.84 -0.66
CA ARG A 27 18.09 -13.06 0.70
C ARG A 27 18.27 -14.52 1.04
N VAL A 28 18.80 -14.83 2.21
CA VAL A 28 18.97 -16.21 2.68
C VAL A 28 18.31 -16.35 4.06
N CYS A 29 17.53 -17.40 4.22
CA CYS A 29 16.83 -17.76 5.45
C CYS A 29 17.38 -19.07 6.02
N ASN A 30 17.29 -19.26 7.33
CA ASN A 30 17.48 -20.58 7.95
C ASN A 30 16.26 -21.50 7.68
N HIS A 31 16.38 -22.80 7.93
CA HIS A 31 15.33 -23.81 7.70
C HIS A 31 14.00 -23.48 8.38
N ASP A 32 14.04 -22.92 9.60
CA ASP A 32 12.85 -22.50 10.36
C ASP A 32 12.31 -21.13 9.96
N ARG A 33 12.95 -20.45 9.00
CA ARG A 33 12.62 -19.09 8.54
C ARG A 33 12.59 -18.04 9.67
N THR A 34 13.18 -18.35 10.83
CA THR A 34 13.30 -17.46 11.99
C THR A 34 14.35 -16.38 11.78
N LEU A 35 15.41 -16.72 11.04
CA LEU A 35 16.54 -15.85 10.75
C LEU A 35 16.62 -15.62 9.24
N LYS A 36 16.58 -14.35 8.82
CA LYS A 36 16.69 -13.90 7.42
C LYS A 36 17.80 -12.86 7.29
N LYS A 37 18.73 -13.08 6.36
CA LYS A 37 19.86 -12.18 6.07
C LYS A 37 19.83 -11.77 4.61
N GLY A 38 20.20 -10.52 4.33
CA GLY A 38 20.46 -10.05 2.98
C GLY A 38 21.96 -10.18 2.70
N LEU A 39 22.32 -10.88 1.64
CA LEU A 39 23.72 -11.14 1.26
C LEU A 39 23.93 -10.66 -0.17
N THR A 40 25.10 -10.08 -0.45
CA THR A 40 25.50 -9.80 -1.83
C THR A 40 26.49 -10.85 -2.27
N ALA A 41 26.28 -11.44 -3.45
CA ALA A 41 27.20 -12.41 -4.03
C ALA A 41 27.22 -12.29 -5.56
N GLY A 42 28.35 -12.59 -6.17
CA GLY A 42 28.50 -12.70 -7.63
C GLY A 42 28.46 -14.14 -8.12
N THR A 43 28.74 -15.12 -7.24
CA THR A 43 28.72 -16.56 -7.53
C THR A 43 27.96 -17.35 -6.47
N LEU A 44 27.53 -18.56 -6.81
CA LEU A 44 26.86 -19.47 -5.88
C LEU A 44 27.78 -19.85 -4.71
N GLN A 45 29.06 -20.11 -4.98
CA GLN A 45 30.04 -20.43 -3.95
C GLN A 45 30.21 -19.28 -2.95
N GLU A 46 30.32 -18.04 -3.45
CA GLU A 46 30.42 -16.86 -2.59
C GLU A 46 29.15 -16.67 -1.73
N LEU A 47 27.98 -16.96 -2.30
CA LEU A 47 26.72 -16.92 -1.55
C LEU A 47 26.69 -17.98 -0.44
N LEU A 48 27.17 -19.19 -0.71
CA LEU A 48 27.19 -20.29 0.25
C LEU A 48 28.13 -19.97 1.43
N GLU A 49 29.35 -19.51 1.16
CA GLU A 49 30.31 -19.10 2.19
C GLU A 49 29.75 -17.98 3.06
N LYS A 50 29.16 -16.95 2.45
CA LYS A 50 28.51 -15.84 3.17
C LYS A 50 27.26 -16.28 3.93
N ALA A 51 26.53 -17.27 3.42
CA ALA A 51 25.34 -17.80 4.08
C ALA A 51 25.71 -18.57 5.34
N VAL A 52 26.74 -19.41 5.29
CA VAL A 52 27.26 -20.14 6.45
C VAL A 52 27.70 -19.17 7.54
N ASP A 53 28.49 -18.15 7.18
CA ASP A 53 28.94 -17.12 8.12
C ASP A 53 27.78 -16.30 8.71
N ALA A 54 26.86 -15.82 7.85
CA ALA A 54 25.77 -14.95 8.29
C ALA A 54 24.67 -15.67 9.10
N LEU A 55 24.51 -16.98 8.89
CA LEU A 55 23.57 -17.83 9.62
C LEU A 55 24.23 -18.57 10.78
N LEU A 56 25.55 -18.41 10.98
CA LEU A 56 26.35 -19.08 12.02
C LEU A 56 26.22 -20.60 11.97
N LEU A 57 26.21 -21.16 10.75
CA LEU A 57 26.07 -22.60 10.53
C LEU A 57 27.43 -23.28 10.66
N CYS A 58 27.47 -24.47 11.26
CA CYS A 58 28.72 -25.19 11.52
C CYS A 58 29.04 -26.25 10.45
N THR A 59 28.12 -26.51 9.52
CA THR A 59 28.24 -27.57 8.51
C THR A 59 28.06 -27.02 7.10
N ALA A 60 28.47 -27.79 6.09
CA ALA A 60 28.12 -27.52 4.70
C ALA A 60 26.59 -27.48 4.56
N VAL A 61 26.10 -26.50 3.79
CA VAL A 61 24.67 -26.24 3.61
C VAL A 61 24.31 -26.36 2.15
N SER A 62 23.14 -26.93 1.86
CA SER A 62 22.54 -26.85 0.53
C SER A 62 21.63 -25.63 0.45
N LEU A 63 21.70 -24.91 -0.65
CA LEU A 63 20.82 -23.78 -0.92
C LEU A 63 19.64 -24.26 -1.77
N VAL A 64 18.44 -24.07 -1.24
CA VAL A 64 17.20 -24.33 -1.98
C VAL A 64 16.43 -23.03 -2.15
N LEU A 65 15.61 -22.94 -3.19
CA LEU A 65 14.70 -21.82 -3.37
C LEU A 65 13.61 -21.81 -2.30
N GLU A 66 13.29 -20.63 -1.77
CA GLU A 66 12.21 -20.49 -0.77
C GLU A 66 10.83 -20.86 -1.33
N GLU A 67 10.62 -20.64 -2.63
CA GLU A 67 9.33 -20.76 -3.33
C GLU A 67 8.89 -22.21 -3.54
N ASP A 68 9.74 -23.01 -4.17
CA ASP A 68 9.43 -24.36 -4.66
C ASP A 68 10.31 -25.45 -4.02
N GLY A 69 11.35 -25.05 -3.28
CA GLY A 69 12.31 -25.98 -2.69
C GLY A 69 13.28 -26.58 -3.69
N THR A 70 13.39 -26.02 -4.91
CA THR A 70 14.35 -26.47 -5.91
C THR A 70 15.76 -26.23 -5.39
N GLU A 71 16.58 -27.28 -5.41
CA GLU A 71 17.99 -27.22 -5.02
C GLU A 71 18.81 -26.48 -6.09
N VAL A 72 19.63 -25.53 -5.64
CA VAL A 72 20.52 -24.73 -6.47
C VAL A 72 21.93 -25.28 -6.33
N ASP A 73 22.27 -26.25 -7.17
CA ASP A 73 23.60 -26.90 -7.19
C ASP A 73 24.53 -26.32 -8.26
N SER A 74 23.98 -25.58 -9.23
CA SER A 74 24.66 -25.19 -10.46
C SER A 74 24.72 -23.69 -10.62
N GLU A 75 25.92 -23.19 -10.93
CA GLU A 75 26.18 -21.77 -11.16
C GLU A 75 25.33 -21.21 -12.33
N ASN A 76 25.12 -22.02 -13.38
CA ASN A 76 24.28 -21.62 -14.51
C ASN A 76 22.83 -21.36 -14.07
N PHE A 77 22.29 -22.21 -13.19
CA PHE A 77 20.94 -22.02 -12.65
C PHE A 77 20.91 -20.76 -11.77
N PHE A 78 21.90 -20.59 -10.90
CA PHE A 78 22.03 -19.40 -10.07
C PHE A 78 22.05 -18.07 -10.87
N GLN A 79 22.75 -18.04 -12.00
CA GLN A 79 22.82 -16.86 -12.85
C GLN A 79 21.48 -16.53 -13.54
N THR A 80 20.66 -17.54 -13.85
CA THR A 80 19.32 -17.32 -14.42
C THR A 80 18.31 -16.74 -13.43
N LEU A 81 18.54 -16.91 -12.13
CA LEU A 81 17.67 -16.38 -11.09
C LEU A 81 17.72 -14.85 -11.05
N SER A 82 16.64 -14.21 -10.64
CA SER A 82 16.52 -12.75 -10.57
C SER A 82 17.22 -12.14 -9.35
N ASP A 83 17.50 -10.83 -9.40
CA ASP A 83 18.03 -10.10 -8.24
C ASP A 83 17.01 -10.12 -7.10
N GLY A 84 17.48 -10.39 -5.88
CA GLY A 84 16.62 -10.44 -4.69
C GLY A 84 15.88 -11.77 -4.47
N THR A 85 16.23 -12.81 -5.21
CA THR A 85 15.76 -14.19 -4.97
C THR A 85 16.02 -14.59 -3.52
N THR A 86 15.05 -15.28 -2.90
CA THR A 86 15.19 -15.78 -1.53
C THR A 86 15.50 -17.27 -1.52
N PHE A 87 16.58 -17.61 -0.82
CA PHE A 87 17.04 -18.97 -0.60
C PHE A 87 16.80 -19.40 0.84
N VAL A 88 16.69 -20.70 1.06
CA VAL A 88 16.73 -21.34 2.36
C VAL A 88 18.01 -22.17 2.42
N ALA A 89 18.83 -21.93 3.44
CA ALA A 89 19.98 -22.76 3.72
C ALA A 89 19.53 -23.97 4.55
N LEU A 90 19.84 -25.18 4.07
CA LEU A 90 19.54 -26.44 4.73
C LEU A 90 20.84 -27.13 5.15
N GLU A 91 20.92 -27.55 6.40
CA GLU A 91 22.01 -28.40 6.89
C GLU A 91 21.79 -29.87 6.53
N TYR A 92 22.82 -30.70 6.71
CA TYR A 92 22.76 -32.14 6.44
C TYR A 92 21.59 -32.80 7.19
N GLY A 93 20.69 -33.45 6.43
CA GLY A 93 19.51 -34.14 6.96
C GLY A 93 18.26 -33.26 7.14
N GLN A 94 18.33 -31.97 6.83
CA GLN A 94 17.17 -31.09 6.81
C GLN A 94 16.47 -31.16 5.44
N THR A 95 15.14 -31.10 5.45
CA THR A 95 14.33 -31.08 4.24
C THR A 95 13.59 -29.76 4.12
N TRP A 96 13.48 -29.25 2.90
CA TRP A 96 12.67 -28.08 2.63
C TRP A 96 11.20 -28.36 2.97
N LYS A 97 10.55 -27.39 3.60
CA LYS A 97 9.11 -27.46 3.90
C LYS A 97 8.42 -26.21 3.36
N PRO A 98 7.26 -26.34 2.69
CA PRO A 98 6.51 -25.18 2.23
C PRO A 98 6.09 -24.31 3.42
N SER A 99 6.20 -22.98 3.25
CA SER A 99 5.83 -22.04 4.30
C SER A 99 4.30 -22.08 4.52
N ARG A 100 3.85 -22.59 5.68
CA ARG A 100 2.43 -22.71 6.03
C ARG A 100 1.70 -21.36 6.17
N GLY A 101 2.43 -20.23 6.13
CA GLY A 101 1.86 -18.88 6.24
C GLY A 101 2.03 -18.01 4.99
N GLY A 102 2.39 -18.59 3.83
CA GLY A 102 2.95 -17.83 2.70
C GLY A 102 2.42 -18.19 1.32
N VAL A 103 1.13 -18.47 1.14
CA VAL A 103 0.51 -18.63 -0.22
C VAL A 103 0.48 -17.30 -1.03
N LEU A 104 1.26 -16.29 -0.64
CA LEU A 104 1.29 -14.95 -1.27
C LEU A 104 2.71 -14.42 -1.50
N SER A 105 3.69 -15.29 -1.76
CA SER A 105 5.01 -14.85 -2.26
C SER A 105 5.34 -15.47 -3.61
N TYR A 106 4.36 -15.55 -4.51
CA TYR A 106 4.68 -15.60 -5.94
C TYR A 106 5.21 -14.22 -6.35
N SER A 107 6.37 -14.23 -7.00
CA SER A 107 7.06 -13.10 -7.60
C SER A 107 6.15 -11.98 -8.11
N LEU A 108 6.05 -10.87 -7.38
CA LEU A 108 5.81 -9.56 -7.96
C LEU A 108 6.68 -8.56 -7.21
N THR A 109 7.77 -8.19 -7.86
CA THR A 109 8.35 -6.84 -7.88
C THR A 109 8.19 -6.07 -6.58
N GLN A 110 9.28 -6.01 -5.80
CA GLN A 110 9.50 -5.11 -4.66
C GLN A 110 8.38 -4.09 -4.41
N LYS A 111 7.38 -4.47 -3.62
CA LYS A 111 6.45 -3.51 -3.03
C LYS A 111 6.82 -3.35 -1.56
N PRO A 112 6.98 -2.11 -1.05
CA PRO A 112 7.41 -1.91 0.31
C PRO A 112 6.38 -2.55 1.26
N ARG A 113 6.83 -3.56 2.00
CA ARG A 113 6.15 -4.11 3.17
C ARG A 113 6.11 -3.02 4.23
N ASN A 114 5.18 -2.09 4.11
CA ASN A 114 4.72 -1.30 5.23
C ASN A 114 3.41 -1.93 5.71
N THR A 115 3.56 -2.66 6.79
CA THR A 115 2.52 -3.07 7.74
C THR A 115 1.43 -2.01 7.87
N LYS A 116 0.17 -2.44 7.78
CA LYS A 116 -1.09 -1.69 7.96
C LYS A 116 -1.78 -1.36 6.64
N ASP A 117 -2.40 -2.41 6.10
CA ASP A 117 -3.32 -2.36 4.97
C ASP A 117 -4.61 -1.65 5.43
N ILE A 118 -4.65 -0.33 5.24
CA ILE A 118 -5.83 0.50 5.44
C ILE A 118 -5.96 1.36 4.19
N ALA A 119 -7.18 1.41 3.65
CA ALA A 119 -7.55 2.17 2.47
C ALA A 119 -6.84 3.53 2.42
N ARG A 120 -5.96 3.70 1.43
CA ARG A 120 -5.15 4.91 1.25
C ARG A 120 -5.87 5.83 0.27
N ILE A 121 -6.48 6.88 0.78
CA ILE A 121 -7.13 7.92 -0.02
C ILE A 121 -6.15 9.09 -0.17
N THR A 122 -5.78 9.44 -1.39
CA THR A 122 -4.93 10.59 -1.70
C THR A 122 -5.72 11.65 -2.48
N PHE A 123 -5.41 12.91 -2.21
CA PHE A 123 -6.02 14.09 -2.82
C PHE A 123 -4.89 14.93 -3.41
N ASP A 124 -4.69 14.82 -4.71
CA ASP A 124 -3.62 15.52 -5.42
C ASP A 124 -4.22 16.71 -6.18
N LEU A 125 -3.96 17.92 -5.70
CA LEU A 125 -4.38 19.16 -6.37
C LEU A 125 -3.24 19.66 -7.26
N TYR A 126 -3.46 19.70 -8.57
CA TYR A 126 -2.46 20.15 -9.54
C TYR A 126 -3.04 21.18 -10.49
N LYS A 127 -2.24 22.20 -10.78
CA LYS A 127 -2.64 23.35 -11.58
C LYS A 127 -2.19 23.15 -13.03
N LEU A 128 -3.14 22.88 -13.92
CA LEU A 128 -2.88 22.66 -15.35
C LEU A 128 -2.47 23.96 -16.10
N ASN A 129 -2.83 25.13 -15.56
CA ASN A 129 -2.54 26.42 -16.19
C ASN A 129 -2.31 27.50 -15.13
N PRO A 130 -1.24 28.34 -15.22
CA PRO A 130 -0.96 29.42 -14.27
C PRO A 130 -2.12 30.41 -14.05
N HIS A 131 -2.96 30.62 -15.07
CA HIS A 131 -4.12 31.53 -15.02
C HIS A 131 -5.40 30.91 -14.42
N ASP A 132 -5.46 29.59 -14.23
CA ASP A 132 -6.61 28.94 -13.58
C ASP A 132 -6.42 28.91 -12.06
N LEU A 133 -7.36 29.52 -11.33
CA LEU A 133 -7.31 29.60 -9.87
C LEU A 133 -7.69 28.29 -9.17
N PHE A 134 -8.33 27.36 -9.87
CA PHE A 134 -8.61 26.01 -9.37
C PHE A 134 -7.99 24.99 -10.32
N GLY A 135 -6.89 24.38 -9.87
CA GLY A 135 -6.29 23.23 -10.51
C GLY A 135 -7.23 22.02 -10.47
N SER A 136 -6.99 21.06 -11.36
CA SER A 136 -7.64 19.74 -11.32
C SER A 136 -7.29 19.02 -10.02
N LEU A 137 -8.30 18.39 -9.41
CA LEU A 137 -8.16 17.61 -8.19
C LEU A 137 -8.27 16.13 -8.55
N ASN A 138 -7.18 15.38 -8.41
CA ASN A 138 -7.22 13.93 -8.54
C ASN A 138 -7.45 13.31 -7.16
N VAL A 139 -8.52 12.54 -7.03
CA VAL A 139 -8.82 11.76 -5.83
C VAL A 139 -8.51 10.30 -6.13
N LYS A 140 -7.48 9.73 -5.49
CA LYS A 140 -7.05 8.35 -5.71
C LYS A 140 -7.24 7.53 -4.44
N ALA A 141 -8.18 6.60 -4.47
CA ALA A 141 -8.42 5.63 -3.42
C ALA A 141 -7.71 4.32 -3.77
N THR A 142 -6.81 3.86 -2.92
CA THR A 142 -6.11 2.59 -3.06
C THR A 142 -6.54 1.65 -1.93
N PHE A 143 -7.27 0.60 -2.26
CA PHE A 143 -7.70 -0.45 -1.34
C PHE A 143 -6.79 -1.67 -1.45
N TYR A 144 -6.40 -2.22 -0.30
CA TYR A 144 -5.57 -3.43 -0.19
C TYR A 144 -4.26 -3.39 -1.00
N GLY A 145 -3.77 -2.19 -1.29
CA GLY A 145 -2.66 -1.94 -2.20
C GLY A 145 -2.87 -2.39 -3.67
N LEU A 146 -3.89 -3.18 -3.99
CA LEU A 146 -4.07 -3.85 -5.29
C LEU A 146 -5.18 -3.21 -6.14
N TYR A 147 -6.18 -2.60 -5.49
CA TYR A 147 -7.32 -2.00 -6.18
C TYR A 147 -7.23 -0.48 -6.04
N SER A 148 -6.76 0.21 -7.08
CA SER A 148 -6.71 1.66 -7.12
C SER A 148 -7.76 2.23 -8.04
N MET A 149 -8.64 3.07 -7.50
CA MET A 149 -9.58 3.89 -8.27
C MET A 149 -9.16 5.35 -8.15
N SER A 150 -8.94 6.01 -9.29
CA SER A 150 -8.61 7.42 -9.34
C SER A 150 -9.68 8.19 -10.10
N LEU A 151 -10.19 9.25 -9.49
CA LEU A 151 -11.18 10.15 -10.06
C LEU A 151 -10.52 11.51 -10.27
N ASP A 152 -10.39 11.92 -11.53
CA ASP A 152 -9.94 13.26 -11.91
C ASP A 152 -11.15 14.20 -11.93
N LEU A 153 -11.29 15.00 -10.87
CA LEU A 153 -12.27 16.07 -10.79
C LEU A 153 -11.65 17.32 -11.41
N LYS A 154 -11.96 17.53 -12.69
CA LYS A 154 -11.71 18.81 -13.36
C LYS A 154 -12.68 19.84 -12.79
N CYS A 155 -12.22 20.60 -11.81
CA CYS A 155 -13.01 21.72 -11.29
C CYS A 155 -13.21 22.75 -12.40
N LEU A 156 -14.41 22.75 -12.99
CA LEU A 156 -14.89 23.81 -13.86
C LEU A 156 -14.72 25.15 -13.13
N GLY A 157 -14.30 26.21 -13.83
CA GLY A 157 -13.71 27.42 -13.23
C GLY A 157 -14.43 28.03 -12.01
N PRO A 158 -13.70 28.84 -11.21
CA PRO A 158 -14.08 29.23 -9.84
C PRO A 158 -15.47 29.90 -9.73
N LYS A 159 -15.88 30.65 -10.76
CA LYS A 159 -17.20 31.29 -10.82
C LYS A 159 -18.37 30.31 -10.86
N LYS A 160 -18.18 29.14 -11.49
CA LYS A 160 -19.21 28.10 -11.59
C LYS A 160 -19.28 27.29 -10.30
N VAL A 161 -18.13 26.88 -9.75
CA VAL A 161 -18.09 26.14 -8.47
C VAL A 161 -18.67 26.96 -7.33
N LEU A 162 -18.30 28.24 -7.20
CA LEU A 162 -18.83 29.10 -6.15
C LEU A 162 -20.35 29.28 -6.27
N ARG A 163 -20.85 29.47 -7.49
CA ARG A 163 -22.29 29.56 -7.75
C ARG A 163 -23.02 28.28 -7.34
N GLU A 164 -22.49 27.12 -7.71
CA GLU A 164 -23.11 25.83 -7.40
C GLU A 164 -23.03 25.50 -5.91
N LEU A 165 -21.92 25.85 -5.23
CA LEU A 165 -21.78 25.70 -3.78
C LEU A 165 -22.79 26.56 -3.02
N LEU A 166 -22.94 27.83 -3.42
CA LEU A 166 -23.95 28.73 -2.85
C LEU A 166 -25.37 28.22 -3.08
N ARG A 167 -25.62 27.58 -4.24
CA ARG A 167 -26.92 26.99 -4.56
C ARG A 167 -27.19 25.77 -3.70
N CYS A 168 -26.19 24.89 -3.56
CA CYS A 168 -26.24 23.71 -2.71
C CYS A 168 -26.43 24.08 -1.23
N SER A 169 -25.68 25.05 -0.71
CA SER A 169 -25.79 25.49 0.68
C SER A 169 -27.16 26.11 0.98
N SER A 170 -27.70 26.88 0.04
CA SER A 170 -29.06 27.43 0.15
C SER A 170 -30.12 26.33 0.20
N SER A 171 -30.05 25.35 -0.71
CA SER A 171 -30.96 24.19 -0.69
C SER A 171 -30.82 23.35 0.57
N LEU A 172 -29.59 23.12 1.04
CA LEU A 172 -29.33 22.38 2.28
C LEU A 172 -29.89 23.11 3.49
N MET A 173 -29.65 24.41 3.59
CA MET A 173 -30.13 25.23 4.70
C MET A 173 -31.66 25.31 4.70
N TYR A 174 -32.28 25.39 3.53
CA TYR A 174 -33.73 25.31 3.40
C TYR A 174 -34.28 23.97 3.90
N ALA A 175 -33.68 22.85 3.49
CA ALA A 175 -34.08 21.52 3.94
C ALA A 175 -33.87 21.32 5.44
N LEU A 176 -32.74 21.78 5.97
CA LEU A 176 -32.41 21.69 7.40
C LEU A 176 -33.37 22.53 8.23
N GLY A 177 -33.71 23.74 7.77
CA GLY A 177 -34.70 24.60 8.42
C GLY A 177 -36.09 23.95 8.51
N HIS A 178 -36.53 23.32 7.42
CA HIS A 178 -37.78 22.56 7.41
C HIS A 178 -37.76 21.35 8.33
N LEU A 179 -36.64 20.61 8.40
CA LEU A 179 -36.45 19.51 9.35
C LEU A 179 -36.52 19.99 10.81
N LEU A 180 -35.93 21.13 11.12
CA LEU A 180 -35.99 21.72 12.47
C LEU A 180 -37.41 22.17 12.83
N LEU A 181 -38.14 22.78 11.90
CA LEU A 181 -39.50 23.25 12.16
C LEU A 181 -40.50 22.09 12.31
N THR A 182 -40.35 21.05 11.47
CA THR A 182 -41.16 19.83 11.58
C THR A 182 -40.87 19.05 12.85
N SER A 183 -39.59 18.91 13.24
CA SER A 183 -39.23 18.29 14.52
C SER A 183 -39.76 19.10 15.72
N ALA A 184 -39.68 20.43 15.69
CA ALA A 184 -40.21 21.28 16.77
C ALA A 184 -41.73 21.15 16.92
N THR A 185 -42.48 21.16 15.80
CA THR A 185 -43.94 20.98 15.83
C THR A 185 -44.35 19.57 16.25
N TYR A 186 -43.57 18.55 15.88
CA TYR A 186 -43.77 17.19 16.32
C TYR A 186 -43.62 17.05 17.85
N ILE A 187 -42.54 17.60 18.41
CA ILE A 187 -42.28 17.58 19.86
C ILE A 187 -43.40 18.31 20.61
N ARG A 188 -43.83 19.48 20.10
CA ARG A 188 -44.92 20.25 20.73
C ARG A 188 -46.22 19.45 20.82
N ARG A 189 -46.58 18.70 19.77
CA ARG A 189 -47.76 17.81 19.79
C ARG A 189 -47.64 16.67 20.80
N ILE A 190 -46.43 16.16 21.04
CA ILE A 190 -46.21 15.12 22.06
C ILE A 190 -46.44 15.70 23.46
N ILE A 191 -45.93 16.89 23.74
CA ILE A 191 -46.07 17.54 25.06
C ILE A 191 -47.55 17.89 25.32
N GLU A 192 -48.23 18.53 24.36
CA GLU A 192 -49.67 18.82 24.47
C GLU A 192 -50.51 17.55 24.61
N GLY A 193 -50.05 16.44 24.00
CA GLY A 193 -50.62 15.11 24.23
C GLY A 193 -50.41 14.63 25.67
N ALA A 194 -49.18 14.67 26.18
CA ALA A 194 -48.79 14.23 27.52
C ALA A 194 -49.52 14.97 28.64
N ASP A 195 -49.66 16.30 28.54
CA ASP A 195 -50.37 17.11 29.54
C ASP A 195 -51.86 16.73 29.64
N ARG A 196 -52.50 16.38 28.51
CA ARG A 196 -53.89 15.90 28.48
C ARG A 196 -54.08 14.54 29.15
N TRP A 197 -53.07 13.66 29.11
CA TRP A 197 -53.09 12.38 29.83
C TRP A 197 -52.94 12.59 31.35
N HIS A 198 -52.12 13.55 31.78
CA HIS A 198 -51.95 13.88 33.20
C HIS A 198 -53.20 14.55 33.82
N THR A 199 -53.97 15.30 33.03
CA THR A 199 -55.19 15.98 33.54
C THR A 199 -56.39 15.02 33.67
N THR A 200 -56.32 13.82 33.07
CA THR A 200 -57.37 12.80 33.12
C THR A 200 -57.09 11.65 34.10
N ALA A 201 -55.96 11.69 34.82
CA ALA A 201 -55.71 10.75 35.92
C ALA A 201 -56.64 11.11 37.11
N PRO A 202 -57.58 10.24 37.51
CA PRO A 202 -58.46 10.52 38.65
C PRO A 202 -57.61 10.62 39.91
N ALA A 203 -57.79 11.70 40.67
CA ALA A 203 -57.33 11.78 42.05
C ALA A 203 -57.91 10.58 42.80
N THR A 204 -57.06 9.66 43.24
CA THR A 204 -57.43 8.61 44.18
C THR A 204 -57.86 9.28 45.48
N GLU A 205 -59.16 9.50 45.60
CA GLU A 205 -59.83 10.04 46.77
C GLU A 205 -59.65 9.03 47.92
N ASN A 206 -58.93 9.46 48.94
CA ASN A 206 -58.71 8.73 50.18
C ASN A 206 -60.05 8.59 50.92
N TRP A 207 -60.48 7.37 51.18
CA TRP A 207 -61.62 7.07 52.05
C TRP A 207 -61.13 6.98 53.51
N TYR A 208 -61.56 7.95 54.34
CA TYR A 208 -61.74 7.78 55.79
C TYR A 208 -63.23 7.88 56.09
#